data_AF-F3CFS0-F1
#
_entry.id   AF-F3CFS0-F1
#
_cell.length_a   1.000
_cell.length_b   1.000
_cell.length_c   1.000
_cell.angle_alpha   90.00
_cell.angle_beta   90.00
_cell.angle_gamma   90.00
#
_symmetry.space_group_name_H-M   'P 1'
#
loop_
_entity.id
_entity.type
_entity.pdbx_description
1 polymer ?
#
loop_
_entity_poly.entity_id
_entity_poly.type
_entity_poly.pdbx_seq_one_letter_code
_entity_poly.pdbx_strand_id
1 'polypeptide(L)'
;AANVAERLKQAIGENGLATLVVSGGRSPVAFFQSLAVQPLDWSKVVISLADERFVPTEHADSNAGLLQRHLLQGPVAKAKFLGLYSVAGSVEEAALVP
;
A
#
# COMPACT_ATOMS: atom_id res chain seq x y z
N ALA A 1 0.68 3.85 14.54
CA ALA A 1 1.76 4.05 13.55
C ALA A 1 3.12 3.59 14.07
N ALA A 2 3.62 4.13 15.19
CA ALA A 2 4.96 3.83 15.71
C ALA A 2 5.29 2.33 15.83
N ASN A 3 4.40 1.51 16.41
CA ASN A 3 4.62 0.06 16.51
C ASN A 3 4.77 -0.62 15.14
N VAL A 4 3.97 -0.20 14.14
CA VAL A 4 4.07 -0.74 12.77
C VAL A 4 5.40 -0.31 12.14
N ALA A 5 5.80 0.96 12.31
CA ALA A 5 7.08 1.44 11.80
C ALA A 5 8.28 0.69 12.40
N GLU A 6 8.27 0.41 13.71
CA GLU A 6 9.33 -0.39 14.35
C GLU A 6 9.38 -1.82 13.81
N ARG A 7 8.23 -2.46 13.59
CA ARG A 7 8.18 -3.80 12.96
C ARG A 7 8.72 -3.78 11.52
N LEU A 8 8.40 -2.73 10.75
CA LEU A 8 8.95 -2.57 9.40
C LEU A 8 10.46 -2.34 9.42
N LYS A 9 10.98 -1.53 10.35
CA LYS A 9 12.43 -1.35 10.53
C LYS A 9 13.13 -2.66 10.86
N GLN A 10 12.56 -3.43 11.79
CA GLN A 10 13.10 -4.74 12.15
C GLN A 10 13.15 -5.68 10.95
N ALA A 11 12.04 -5.80 10.21
CA ALA A 11 11.98 -6.65 9.02
C ALA A 11 12.96 -6.20 7.93
N ILE A 12 13.17 -4.89 7.73
CA ILE A 12 14.20 -4.35 6.84
C ILE A 12 15.61 -4.74 7.33
N GLY A 13 15.87 -4.66 8.63
CA GLY A 13 17.16 -5.04 9.21
C GLY A 13 17.48 -6.52 9.03
N GLU A 14 16.47 -7.38 9.15
CA GLU A 14 16.61 -8.83 9.05
C GLU A 14 16.65 -9.33 7.59
N ASN A 15 15.83 -8.76 6.71
CA ASN A 15 15.59 -9.31 5.36
C ASN A 15 16.00 -8.37 4.22
N GLY A 16 16.44 -7.15 4.53
CA GLY A 16 16.70 -6.10 3.55
C GLY A 16 15.45 -5.41 2.99
N LEU A 17 14.26 -5.97 3.20
CA LEU A 17 12.96 -5.48 2.75
C LEU A 17 11.87 -5.77 3.80
N ALA A 18 10.80 -4.97 3.80
CA ALA A 18 9.60 -5.23 4.57
C ALA A 18 8.34 -5.15 3.71
N THR A 19 7.32 -5.94 4.05
CA THR A 19 6.01 -5.90 3.39
C THR A 19 4.95 -5.40 4.37
N LEU A 20 4.13 -4.46 3.91
CA LEU A 20 2.98 -3.92 4.63
C LEU A 20 1.71 -4.21 3.81
N VAL A 21 0.80 -4.99 4.38
CA VAL A 21 -0.53 -5.23 3.81
C VAL A 21 -1.55 -4.40 4.59
N VAL A 22 -2.36 -3.60 3.90
CA VAL A 22 -3.35 -2.71 4.52
C VAL A 22 -4.75 -2.95 3.97
N SER A 23 -5.75 -2.75 4.81
CA SER A 23 -7.16 -2.76 4.40
C SER A 23 -7.60 -1.40 3.88
N GLY A 24 -8.62 -1.42 3.03
CA GLY A 24 -9.33 -0.23 2.57
C GLY A 24 -10.25 0.41 3.60
N GLY A 25 -11.21 1.19 3.09
CA GLY A 25 -12.23 1.87 3.89
C GLY A 25 -11.83 3.26 4.41
N ARG A 26 -12.70 3.89 5.20
CA ARG A 26 -12.52 5.28 5.66
C ARG A 26 -11.73 5.40 6.97
N SER A 27 -11.79 4.39 7.82
CA SER A 27 -11.16 4.37 9.14
C SER A 27 -9.62 4.39 9.16
N PRO A 28 -8.86 3.86 8.17
CA PRO A 28 -7.40 3.83 8.25
C PRO A 28 -6.70 5.13 7.83
N VAL A 29 -7.41 6.16 7.35
CA VAL A 29 -6.79 7.40 6.84
C VAL A 29 -5.90 8.09 7.89
N ALA A 30 -6.37 8.24 9.12
CA ALA A 30 -5.59 8.84 10.20
C ALA A 30 -4.34 8.01 10.54
N PHE A 31 -4.45 6.67 10.43
CA PHE A 31 -3.31 5.78 10.60
C PHE A 31 -2.28 5.97 9.47
N PHE A 32 -2.71 6.07 8.21
CA PHE A 32 -1.81 6.30 7.07
C PHE A 32 -1.05 7.60 7.20
N GLN A 33 -1.73 8.69 7.56
CA GLN A 33 -1.10 10.00 7.79
C GLN A 33 -0.04 9.92 8.91
N SER A 34 -0.37 9.24 10.02
CA SER A 34 0.55 9.05 11.13
C SER A 34 1.73 8.11 10.79
N LEU A 35 1.51 7.13 9.91
CA LEU A 35 2.54 6.21 9.43
C LEU A 35 3.49 6.89 8.43
N ALA A 36 2.97 7.73 7.54
CA ALA A 36 3.75 8.38 6.48
C ALA A 36 4.86 9.31 7.00
N VAL A 37 4.72 9.83 8.23
CA VAL A 37 5.72 10.70 8.88
C VAL A 37 6.75 9.92 9.71
N GLN A 38 6.66 8.59 9.77
CA GLN A 38 7.63 7.79 10.52
C GLN A 38 8.98 7.76 9.81
N PRO A 39 10.11 7.85 10.54
CA PRO A 39 11.45 7.80 9.97
C PRO A 39 11.78 6.37 9.54
N LEU A 40 11.48 6.04 8.29
CA LEU A 40 11.67 4.72 7.68
C LEU A 40 12.30 4.87 6.30
N ASP A 41 13.16 3.93 5.92
CA ASP A 41 13.61 3.82 4.53
C ASP A 41 12.49 3.21 3.66
N TRP A 42 11.60 4.07 3.20
CA TRP A 42 10.44 3.68 2.39
C TRP A 42 10.82 2.97 1.09
N SER A 43 12.03 3.18 0.56
CA SER A 43 12.50 2.46 -0.65
C SER A 43 12.64 0.95 -0.45
N LYS A 44 12.68 0.51 0.81
CA LYS A 44 12.76 -0.91 1.21
C LYS A 44 11.43 -1.49 1.67
N VAL A 45 10.32 -0.77 1.44
CA VAL A 45 8.98 -1.22 1.82
C VAL A 45 8.18 -1.55 0.57
N VAL A 46 7.56 -2.72 0.58
CA VAL A 46 6.51 -3.12 -0.36
C VAL A 46 5.16 -2.93 0.32
N ILE A 47 4.26 -2.18 -0.30
CA ILE A 47 2.90 -1.95 0.19
C ILE A 47 1.93 -2.69 -0.73
N SER A 48 1.00 -3.45 -0.15
CA SER A 48 -0.08 -4.11 -0.87
C SER A 48 -1.40 -3.98 -0.11
N LEU A 49 -2.48 -4.40 -0.75
CA LEU A 49 -3.83 -4.39 -0.21
C LEU A 49 -4.24 -5.77 0.29
N ALA A 50 -5.05 -5.81 1.35
CA ALA A 50 -5.67 -7.05 1.81
C ALA A 50 -6.78 -7.52 0.86
N ASP A 51 -7.52 -6.57 0.30
CA ASP A 51 -8.59 -6.75 -0.67
C ASP A 51 -8.69 -5.53 -1.60
N GLU A 52 -9.35 -5.70 -2.75
CA GLU A 52 -9.59 -4.62 -3.69
C GLU A 52 -10.96 -4.78 -4.36
N ARG A 53 -11.58 -3.65 -4.73
CA ARG A 53 -12.75 -3.62 -5.60
C ARG A 53 -12.29 -3.62 -7.06
N PHE A 54 -12.88 -4.48 -7.89
CA PHE A 54 -12.54 -4.56 -9.32
C PHE A 54 -13.16 -3.39 -10.11
N VAL A 55 -12.67 -2.19 -9.83
CA VAL A 55 -13.08 -0.91 -10.42
C VAL A 55 -11.83 -0.09 -10.74
N PRO A 56 -11.90 0.87 -11.69
CA PRO A 56 -10.78 1.76 -11.97
C PRO A 56 -10.27 2.48 -10.71
N THR A 57 -8.98 2.81 -10.68
CA THR A 57 -8.32 3.43 -9.51
C THR A 57 -8.91 4.79 -9.14
N GLU A 58 -9.47 5.51 -10.11
CA GLU A 58 -10.13 6.81 -9.92
C GLU A 58 -11.50 6.68 -9.24
N HIS A 59 -12.07 5.47 -9.17
CA HIS A 59 -13.35 5.21 -8.55
C HIS A 59 -13.29 5.44 -7.03
N ALA A 60 -14.36 6.00 -6.46
CA ALA A 60 -14.42 6.35 -5.04
C ALA A 60 -14.21 5.13 -4.09
N ASP A 61 -14.60 3.95 -4.55
CA ASP A 61 -14.49 2.67 -3.82
C ASP A 61 -13.17 1.93 -4.07
N SER A 62 -12.24 2.46 -4.86
CA SER A 62 -10.94 1.84 -5.07
C SER A 62 -10.05 1.99 -3.82
N ASN A 63 -9.58 0.87 -3.30
CA ASN A 63 -8.62 0.86 -2.19
C ASN A 63 -7.24 1.36 -2.65
N ALA A 64 -6.83 1.04 -3.87
CA ALA A 64 -5.64 1.63 -4.50
C ALA A 64 -5.79 3.16 -4.62
N GLY A 65 -6.96 3.65 -5.05
CA GLY A 65 -7.26 5.08 -5.10
C GLY A 65 -7.25 5.75 -3.72
N LEU A 66 -7.66 5.05 -2.67
CA LEU A 66 -7.54 5.50 -1.28
C LEU A 66 -6.06 5.62 -0.86
N LEU A 67 -5.23 4.61 -1.14
CA LEU A 67 -3.80 4.64 -0.80
C LEU A 67 -3.04 5.74 -1.54
N GLN A 68 -3.33 5.95 -2.83
CA GLN A 68 -2.75 7.05 -3.61
C GLN A 68 -3.06 8.42 -2.99
N ARG A 69 -4.27 8.60 -2.46
CA ARG A 69 -4.71 9.86 -1.84
C ARG A 69 -4.21 10.09 -0.41
N HIS A 70 -3.89 9.03 0.34
CA HIS A 70 -3.67 9.16 1.79
C HIS A 70 -2.39 8.52 2.34
N LEU A 71 -1.72 7.64 1.58
CA LEU A 71 -0.52 6.95 2.04
C LEU A 71 0.66 7.11 1.09
N LEU A 72 0.48 6.86 -0.21
CA LEU A 72 1.56 6.79 -1.22
C LEU A 72 2.02 8.17 -1.69
N GLN A 73 2.29 9.06 -0.74
CA GLN A 73 2.71 10.43 -0.96
C GLN A 73 3.95 10.76 -0.12
N GLY A 74 4.62 11.87 -0.45
CA GLY A 74 5.78 12.32 0.31
C GLY A 74 6.87 11.23 0.43
N PRO A 75 7.42 10.96 1.63
CA PRO A 75 8.44 9.93 1.81
C PRO A 75 8.01 8.53 1.37
N VAL A 76 6.73 8.19 1.56
CA VAL A 76 6.16 6.86 1.26
C VAL A 76 6.05 6.61 -0.24
N ALA A 77 6.07 7.65 -1.09
CA ALA A 77 6.08 7.49 -2.54
C ALA A 77 7.31 6.72 -3.07
N LYS A 78 8.34 6.53 -2.25
CA LYS A 78 9.50 5.68 -2.55
C LYS A 78 9.23 4.19 -2.38
N ALA A 79 8.16 3.81 -1.68
CA ALA A 79 7.77 2.43 -1.50
C ALA A 79 7.29 1.82 -2.82
N LYS A 80 7.54 0.52 -2.99
CA LYS A 80 6.96 -0.24 -4.08
C LYS A 80 5.50 -0.53 -3.74
N PHE A 81 4.56 -0.12 -4.58
CA PHE A 81 3.16 -0.51 -4.45
C PHE A 81 2.86 -1.71 -5.35
N LEU A 82 2.30 -2.77 -4.77
CA LEU A 82 1.76 -3.92 -5.49
C LEU A 82 0.23 -3.86 -5.37
N GLY A 83 -0.42 -3.40 -6.45
CA GLY A 83 -1.88 -3.35 -6.53
C GLY A 83 -2.48 -4.74 -6.77
N LEU A 84 -3.79 -4.85 -6.51
CA LEU A 84 -4.59 -6.06 -6.81
C LEU A 84 -5.56 -5.85 -7.99
N TYR A 85 -5.43 -4.72 -8.68
CA TYR A 85 -6.23 -4.37 -9.86
C TYR A 85 -5.32 -4.08 -11.04
N SER A 86 -5.64 -4.70 -12.17
CA SER A 86 -5.01 -4.48 -13.48
C SER A 86 -6.13 -4.25 -14.49
N VAL A 87 -5.98 -3.24 -15.36
CA VAL A 87 -6.95 -3.00 -16.44
C VAL A 87 -6.85 -4.15 -17.43
N ALA A 88 -7.85 -5.00 -17.46
CA ALA A 88 -7.97 -6.12 -18.39
C ALA A 88 -9.44 -6.32 -18.80
N GLY A 89 -9.69 -7.04 -19.89
CA GLY A 89 -11.05 -7.27 -20.40
C GLY A 89 -11.89 -8.20 -19.52
N SER A 90 -11.24 -9.02 -18.69
CA SER A 90 -11.88 -9.86 -17.66
C SER A 90 -11.00 -10.03 -16.41
N VAL A 91 -11.57 -10.62 -15.35
CA VAL A 91 -10.83 -10.92 -14.10
C VAL A 91 -9.74 -11.97 -14.34
N GLU A 92 -10.00 -12.95 -15.20
CA GLU A 92 -9.06 -13.99 -15.59
C GLU A 92 -7.86 -13.39 -16.33
N GLU A 93 -8.09 -12.41 -17.21
CA GLU A 93 -7.01 -11.70 -17.90
C GLU A 93 -6.20 -10.83 -16.92
N ALA A 94 -6.86 -10.18 -15.95
CA ALA A 94 -6.18 -9.39 -14.93
C ALA A 94 -5.26 -10.24 -14.05
N ALA A 95 -5.64 -11.49 -13.74
CA ALA A 95 -4.85 -12.40 -12.91
C ALA A 95 -3.51 -12.85 -13.54
N LEU A 96 -3.36 -12.67 -14.85
CA LEU A 96 -2.14 -13.02 -15.59
C LEU A 96 -1.11 -11.88 -15.63
N VAL A 97 -1.47 -10.68 -15.16
CA VAL A 97 -0.58 -9.52 -15.12
C VAL A 97 0.21 -9.53 -13.81
N PRO A 98 1.56 -9.58 -13.85
CA PRO A 98 2.41 -9.74 -12.66
C PRO A 98 2.52 -8.48 -11.79
#